data_AF-A0AAJ1B5V0-F1
#
_entry.id   AF-A0AAJ1B5V0-F1
#
_cell.length_a   1.000
_cell.length_b   1.000
_cell.length_c   1.000
_cell.angle_alpha   90.00
_cell.angle_beta   90.00
_cell.angle_gamma   90.00
#
_symmetry.space_group_name_H-M   'P 1'
#
loop_
_entity.id
_entity.type
_entity.pdbx_description
1 polymer ?
#
loop_
_entity_poly.entity_id
_entity_poly.type
_entity_poly.pdbx_seq_one_letter_code
_entity_poly.pdbx_strand_id
1 'polypeptide(L)'
;MAKIYRRDNLVSGVTPKKKNEKNRKRSVIVNFRVTPEEKQLIDERIALSGLPRAEFFIQSCMYQKVITFGNVKTFDGIKKKLLVIDEHLQAVEKSEELDLKTLESLRMILEMFVGLERKDEVNE
;
A
#
# COMPACT_ATOMS: atom_id res chain seq x y z
N MET A 1 21.22 -7.64 46.49
CA MET A 1 21.04 -6.45 45.64
C MET A 1 20.96 -6.89 44.19
N ALA A 2 19.82 -6.69 43.53
CA ALA A 2 19.62 -7.13 42.15
C ALA A 2 20.42 -6.24 41.18
N LYS A 3 21.28 -6.84 40.36
CA LYS A 3 22.00 -6.14 39.28
C LYS A 3 20.96 -5.67 38.26
N ILE A 4 20.63 -4.37 38.31
CA ILE A 4 19.82 -3.72 37.27
C ILE A 4 20.63 -3.77 35.98
N TYR A 5 20.18 -4.56 35.01
CA TYR A 5 20.80 -4.70 33.70
C TYR A 5 20.65 -3.37 32.93
N ARG A 6 21.63 -2.48 33.03
CA ARG A 6 21.69 -1.27 32.17
C ARG A 6 22.05 -1.74 30.77
N ARG A 7 21.18 -1.48 29.78
CA ARG A 7 21.53 -1.68 28.37
C ARG A 7 22.61 -0.68 27.98
N ASP A 8 23.71 -1.16 27.41
CA ASP A 8 24.91 -0.39 27.03
C ASP A 8 24.67 0.71 25.98
N ASN A 9 23.44 0.83 25.49
CA ASN A 9 23.06 1.79 24.44
C ASN A 9 22.74 3.19 24.98
N LEU A 10 22.83 3.41 26.30
CA LEU A 10 22.64 4.71 26.97
C LEU A 10 23.96 5.45 27.25
N VAL A 11 25.08 4.98 26.70
CA VAL A 11 26.38 5.65 26.84
C VAL A 11 26.40 6.86 25.89
N SER A 12 26.38 8.06 26.47
CA SER A 12 26.61 9.32 25.76
C SER A 12 27.98 9.27 25.07
N GLY A 13 27.99 9.26 23.73
CA GLY A 13 29.22 9.15 22.92
C GLY A 13 29.21 8.02 21.89
N VAL A 14 28.20 7.13 21.90
CA VAL A 14 28.03 6.13 20.84
C VAL A 14 27.50 6.81 19.59
N THR A 15 28.32 6.87 18.55
CA THR A 15 27.89 7.31 17.21
C THR A 15 26.78 6.36 16.72
N PRO A 16 25.57 6.87 16.43
CA PRO A 16 24.48 6.02 15.97
C PRO A 16 24.91 5.33 14.68
N LYS A 17 24.89 4.00 14.67
CA LYS A 17 25.20 3.19 13.49
C LYS A 17 24.36 3.71 12.32
N LYS A 18 25.03 4.20 11.27
CA LYS A 18 24.38 4.75 10.08
C LYS A 18 23.44 3.67 9.52
N LYS A 19 22.15 3.99 9.41
CA LYS A 19 21.13 3.03 8.94
C LYS A 19 21.54 2.55 7.54
N ASN A 20 21.73 1.25 7.39
CA ASN A 20 22.06 0.64 6.10
C ASN A 20 20.78 0.52 5.27
N GLU A 21 20.48 1.53 4.46
CA GLU A 21 19.28 1.56 3.64
C GLU A 21 19.33 0.59 2.45
N LYS A 22 20.54 0.19 2.00
CA LYS A 22 20.74 -0.62 0.80
C LYS A 22 20.24 -2.07 0.90
N ASN A 23 20.10 -2.61 2.11
CA ASN A 23 19.76 -4.03 2.33
C ASN A 23 18.38 -4.26 2.97
N ARG A 24 17.53 -3.23 3.09
CA ARG A 24 16.22 -3.36 3.75
C ARG A 24 15.12 -3.58 2.71
N LYS A 25 14.55 -4.79 2.67
CA LYS A 25 13.44 -5.15 1.75
C LYS A 25 12.22 -4.23 1.87
N ARG A 26 11.92 -3.73 3.08
CA ARG A 26 10.79 -2.81 3.35
C ARG A 26 11.31 -1.55 4.06
N SER A 27 11.88 -0.62 3.31
CA SER A 27 12.52 0.59 3.84
C SER A 27 11.55 1.72 4.19
N VAL A 28 10.37 1.74 3.57
CA VAL A 28 9.35 2.79 3.69
C VAL A 28 8.35 2.49 4.81
N ILE A 29 7.93 3.52 5.54
CA ILE A 29 6.86 3.44 6.55
C ILE A 29 5.62 4.13 5.99
N VAL A 30 4.49 3.44 6.06
CA VAL A 30 3.15 3.98 5.77
C VAL A 30 2.36 3.98 7.09
N ASN A 31 1.77 5.11 7.46
CA ASN A 31 0.97 5.24 8.68
C ASN A 31 -0.35 5.99 8.42
N PHE A 32 -1.35 5.68 9.24
CA PHE A 32 -2.68 6.26 9.14
C PHE A 32 -3.16 6.68 10.54
N ARG A 33 -4.10 7.63 10.57
CA ARG A 33 -4.87 7.94 11.78
C ARG A 33 -6.20 7.21 11.70
N VAL A 34 -6.61 6.63 12.81
CA VAL A 34 -7.85 5.88 12.94
C VAL A 34 -8.53 6.26 14.25
N THR A 35 -9.84 6.09 14.30
CA THR A 35 -10.61 6.21 15.54
C THR A 35 -10.32 5.01 16.47
N PRO A 36 -10.66 5.12 17.78
CA PRO A 36 -10.50 4.00 18.71
C PRO A 36 -11.28 2.75 18.28
N GLU A 37 -12.49 2.93 17.75
CA GLU A 37 -13.37 1.85 17.28
C GLU A 37 -12.78 1.15 16.05
N GLU A 38 -12.31 1.93 15.06
CA GLU A 38 -11.62 1.39 13.88
C GLU A 38 -10.39 0.58 14.27
N LYS A 39 -9.60 1.08 15.24
CA LYS A 39 -8.43 0.37 15.74
C LYS A 39 -8.82 -0.98 16.36
N GLN A 40 -9.87 -1.03 17.16
CA GLN A 40 -10.31 -2.28 17.79
C GLN A 40 -10.70 -3.31 16.72
N LEU A 41 -11.50 -2.92 15.74
CA LEU A 41 -11.90 -3.80 14.63
C LEU A 41 -10.72 -4.32 13.83
N ILE A 42 -9.72 -3.47 13.59
CA ILE A 42 -8.48 -3.88 12.90
C ILE A 42 -7.70 -4.89 13.74
N ASP A 43 -7.56 -4.66 15.04
CA ASP A 43 -6.82 -5.55 15.94
C ASP A 43 -7.50 -6.93 16.07
N GLU A 44 -8.83 -6.97 16.13
CA GLU A 44 -9.61 -8.22 16.10
C GLU A 44 -9.41 -8.99 14.79
N ARG A 45 -9.45 -8.30 13.63
CA ARG A 45 -9.18 -8.92 12.32
C ARG A 45 -7.76 -9.48 12.23
N ILE A 46 -6.77 -8.75 12.74
CA ILE A 46 -5.38 -9.24 12.79
C ILE A 46 -5.32 -10.51 13.65
N ALA A 47 -5.93 -10.50 14.83
CA ALA A 47 -5.94 -11.65 15.73
C ALA A 47 -6.59 -12.89 15.08
N LEU A 48 -7.73 -12.71 14.41
CA LEU A 48 -8.42 -13.79 13.68
C LEU A 48 -7.61 -14.32 12.49
N SER A 49 -6.88 -13.44 11.79
CA SER A 49 -6.06 -13.83 10.64
C SER A 49 -4.82 -14.65 11.02
N GLY A 50 -4.35 -14.56 12.26
CA GLY A 50 -3.09 -15.15 12.72
C GLY A 50 -1.83 -14.55 12.06
N LEU A 51 -1.97 -13.50 11.25
CA LEU A 51 -0.85 -12.86 10.56
C LEU A 51 -0.15 -11.84 11.47
N PRO A 52 1.17 -11.64 11.29
CA PRO A 52 1.84 -10.47 11.84
C PRO A 52 1.19 -9.20 11.31
N ARG A 53 0.98 -8.20 12.18
CA ARG A 53 0.33 -6.92 11.84
C ARG A 53 0.85 -6.28 10.54
N ALA A 54 2.16 -6.33 10.31
CA ALA A 54 2.75 -5.79 9.08
C ALA A 54 2.28 -6.51 7.82
N GLU A 55 2.20 -7.85 7.85
CA GLU A 55 1.77 -8.64 6.69
C GLU A 55 0.27 -8.56 6.47
N PHE A 56 -0.51 -8.48 7.54
CA PHE A 56 -1.94 -8.19 7.44
C PHE A 56 -2.15 -6.88 6.68
N PHE A 57 -1.52 -5.77 7.10
CA PHE A 57 -1.70 -4.49 6.41
C PHE A 57 -1.20 -4.49 4.98
N ILE A 58 -0.06 -5.13 4.69
CA ILE A 58 0.45 -5.21 3.32
C ILE A 58 -0.53 -5.99 2.45
N GLN A 59 -1.03 -7.15 2.90
CA GLN A 59 -1.99 -7.94 2.13
C GLN A 59 -3.33 -7.21 1.95
N SER A 60 -3.85 -6.59 3.02
CA SER A 60 -5.08 -5.80 2.94
C SER A 60 -4.94 -4.62 1.97
N CYS A 61 -3.82 -3.92 1.96
CA CYS A 61 -3.62 -2.80 1.04
C CYS A 61 -3.36 -3.23 -0.41
N MET A 62 -2.77 -4.41 -0.64
CA MET A 62 -2.39 -4.86 -1.99
C MET A 62 -3.47 -5.66 -2.71
N TYR A 63 -4.30 -6.41 -1.99
CA TYR A 63 -5.19 -7.42 -2.60
C TYR A 63 -6.67 -7.22 -2.30
N GLN A 64 -7.04 -6.19 -1.55
CA GLN A 64 -8.44 -5.92 -1.23
C GLN A 64 -9.09 -5.10 -2.35
N LYS A 65 -10.32 -5.47 -2.72
CA LYS A 65 -11.14 -4.70 -3.67
C LYS A 65 -11.31 -3.27 -3.14
N VAL A 66 -10.83 -2.29 -3.89
CA VAL A 66 -11.01 -0.87 -3.57
C VAL A 66 -12.29 -0.39 -4.24
N ILE A 67 -13.28 0.03 -3.44
CA ILE A 67 -14.45 0.75 -3.95
C ILE A 67 -14.03 2.19 -4.17
N THR A 68 -14.10 2.65 -5.41
CA THR A 68 -13.77 4.03 -5.75
C THR A 68 -15.04 4.78 -6.06
N PHE A 69 -15.24 5.95 -5.46
CA PHE A 69 -16.31 6.84 -5.85
C PHE A 69 -15.82 7.80 -6.94
N GLY A 70 -16.66 8.06 -7.93
CA GLY A 70 -16.36 9.00 -9.01
C GLY A 70 -16.03 10.40 -8.47
N ASN A 71 -14.75 10.79 -8.57
CA ASN A 71 -14.25 12.11 -8.20
C ASN A 71 -13.31 12.60 -9.33
N VAL A 72 -13.39 13.88 -9.69
CA VAL A 72 -12.56 14.52 -10.73
C VAL A 72 -11.07 14.21 -10.53
N LYS A 73 -10.58 14.21 -9.28
CA LYS A 73 -9.17 13.87 -8.98
C LYS A 73 -8.83 12.41 -9.29
N THR A 74 -9.76 11.49 -9.03
CA THR A 74 -9.59 10.06 -9.32
C THR A 74 -9.51 9.85 -10.83
N PHE A 75 -10.41 10.46 -11.59
CA PHE A 75 -10.40 10.38 -13.05
C PHE A 75 -9.15 11.01 -13.67
N ASP A 76 -8.68 12.15 -13.17
CA ASP A 76 -7.44 12.78 -13.65
C ASP A 76 -6.21 11.90 -13.37
N GLY A 77 -6.13 11.29 -12.18
CA GLY A 77 -5.07 10.34 -11.83
C GLY A 77 -5.07 9.09 -12.72
N ILE A 78 -6.25 8.51 -12.96
CA ILE A 78 -6.42 7.36 -13.86
C ILE A 78 -6.03 7.74 -15.30
N LYS A 79 -6.50 8.89 -15.80
CA LYS A 79 -6.17 9.39 -17.14
C LYS A 79 -4.67 9.54 -17.34
N LYS A 80 -3.97 10.17 -16.39
CA LYS A 80 -2.50 10.33 -16.44
C LYS A 80 -1.77 8.99 -16.49
N LYS A 81 -2.21 8.01 -15.68
CA LYS A 81 -1.64 6.67 -15.71
C LYS A 81 -1.92 5.95 -17.04
N LEU A 82 -3.13 6.08 -17.59
CA LEU A 82 -3.48 5.49 -18.88
C LEU A 82 -2.66 6.06 -20.04
N LEU A 83 -2.36 7.37 -20.03
CA LEU A 83 -1.48 7.98 -21.05
C LEU A 83 -0.07 7.37 -21.04
N VAL A 84 0.51 7.19 -19.84
CA VAL A 84 1.83 6.54 -19.71
C VAL A 84 1.79 5.09 -20.19
N ILE A 85 0.70 4.38 -19.92
CA ILE A 85 0.52 3.00 -20.41
C ILE A 85 0.37 2.99 -21.94
N ASP A 86 -0.41 3.91 -22.51
CA ASP A 86 -0.60 4.04 -23.97
C ASP A 86 0.71 4.31 -24.70
N GLU A 87 1.51 5.26 -24.23
CA GLU A 87 2.85 5.53 -24.77
C GLU A 87 3.76 4.28 -24.72
N HIS A 88 3.71 3.54 -23.62
CA HIS A 88 4.50 2.31 -23.47
C HIS A 88 3.99 1.18 -24.38
N LEU A 89 2.68 1.07 -24.60
CA LEU A 89 2.11 0.07 -25.51
C LEU A 89 2.41 0.39 -26.97
N GLN A 90 2.42 1.67 -27.34
CA GLN A 90 2.79 2.11 -28.70
C GLN A 90 4.28 1.89 -29.01
N ALA A 91 5.15 1.92 -28.00
CA ALA A 91 6.58 1.69 -28.16
C ALA A 91 6.96 0.20 -28.30
N VAL A 92 6.04 -0.72 -27.97
CA VAL A 92 6.30 -2.16 -27.96
C VAL A 92 5.87 -2.79 -29.28
N GLU A 93 6.77 -3.50 -29.95
CA GLU A 93 6.47 -4.14 -31.24
C GLU A 93 5.91 -5.56 -31.08
N LYS A 94 6.24 -6.25 -29.97
CA LYS A 94 5.84 -7.64 -29.69
C LYS A 94 5.26 -7.78 -28.30
N SER A 95 4.25 -8.64 -28.15
CA SER A 95 3.59 -8.87 -26.84
C SER A 95 4.54 -9.39 -25.75
N GLU A 96 5.63 -10.05 -26.13
CA GLU A 96 6.65 -10.59 -25.21
C GLU A 96 7.51 -9.49 -24.55
N GLU A 97 7.53 -8.29 -25.12
CA GLU A 97 8.29 -7.13 -24.61
C GLU A 97 7.47 -6.27 -23.64
N LEU A 98 6.23 -6.67 -23.34
CA LEU A 98 5.37 -5.96 -22.40
C LEU A 98 5.89 -6.11 -20.97
N ASP A 99 6.23 -4.97 -20.35
CA ASP A 99 6.66 -4.93 -18.96
C ASP A 99 5.54 -5.38 -18.02
N LEU A 100 5.85 -6.34 -17.14
CA LEU A 100 4.94 -6.86 -16.12
C LEU A 100 4.35 -5.73 -15.27
N LYS A 101 5.16 -4.71 -14.96
CA LYS A 101 4.73 -3.56 -14.17
C LYS A 101 3.65 -2.72 -14.89
N THR A 102 3.74 -2.61 -16.21
CA THR A 102 2.74 -1.93 -17.04
C THR A 102 1.44 -2.72 -17.05
N LEU A 103 1.50 -4.04 -17.17
CA LEU A 103 0.34 -4.94 -17.10
C LEU A 103 -0.33 -4.90 -15.71
N GLU A 104 0.43 -4.92 -14.63
CA GLU A 104 -0.08 -4.77 -13.27
C GLU A 104 -0.76 -3.40 -13.05
N SER A 105 -0.17 -2.34 -13.60
CA SER A 105 -0.74 -0.99 -13.54
C SER A 105 -2.08 -0.91 -14.29
N LEU A 106 -2.16 -1.54 -15.46
CA LEU A 106 -3.40 -1.62 -16.25
C LEU A 106 -4.48 -2.44 -15.51
N ARG A 107 -4.11 -3.60 -14.97
CA ARG A 107 -5.01 -4.44 -14.17
C ARG A 107 -5.59 -3.67 -12.98
N MET A 108 -4.76 -2.95 -12.24
CA MET A 108 -5.18 -2.12 -11.12
C MET A 108 -6.21 -1.06 -11.55
N ILE A 109 -5.99 -0.40 -12.70
CA ILE A 109 -6.93 0.59 -13.24
C ILE A 109 -8.28 -0.07 -13.59
N LEU A 110 -8.25 -1.25 -14.21
CA LEU A 110 -9.47 -2.00 -14.54
C LEU A 110 -10.23 -2.44 -13.27
N GLU A 111 -9.54 -2.93 -12.24
CA GLU A 111 -10.16 -3.29 -10.96
C GLU A 111 -10.80 -2.06 -10.28
N MET A 112 -10.17 -0.88 -10.37
CA MET A 112 -10.77 0.38 -9.90
C MET A 112 -12.02 0.75 -10.71
N PHE A 113 -12.00 0.62 -12.04
CA PHE A 113 -13.18 0.88 -12.87
C PHE A 113 -14.36 -0.06 -12.55
N VAL A 114 -14.10 -1.33 -12.28
CA VAL A 114 -15.13 -2.29 -11.82
C VAL A 114 -15.68 -1.90 -10.45
N GLY A 115 -14.85 -1.29 -9.60
CA GLY A 115 -15.24 -0.77 -8.28
C GLY A 115 -15.87 0.62 -8.29
N LEU A 116 -16.09 1.25 -9.47
CA LEU A 116 -16.81 2.52 -9.56
C LEU A 116 -18.31 2.30 -9.37
N GLU A 117 -18.79 2.53 -8.16
CA GLU A 117 -20.22 2.62 -7.90
C GLU A 117 -20.75 3.96 -8.44
N ARG A 118 -21.83 3.89 -9.24
CA ARG A 118 -22.62 5.08 -9.58
C ARG A 118 -23.39 5.48 -8.33
N LYS A 119 -23.41 6.78 -8.02
CA LYS A 119 -24.19 7.31 -6.88
C LYS A 119 -25.71 7.21 -7.06
N ASP A 120 -26.20 6.55 -8.12
CA ASP A 120 -27.57 6.70 -8.60
C ASP A 120 -28.54 5.59 -8.12
N GLU A 121 -28.14 4.74 -7.16
CA GLU A 121 -29.04 3.73 -6.55
C GLU A 121 -29.24 3.96 -5.04
N VAL A 122 -29.37 5.22 -4.62
CA VAL A 122 -29.98 5.56 -3.33
C VAL A 122 -30.95 6.70 -3.57
N ASN A 123 -32.18 6.35 -3.99
CA ASN A 123 -33.46 6.96 -3.62
C ASN A 123 -34.57 6.41 -4.53
N GLU A 124 -35.09 5.23 -4.20
CA GLU A 124 -36.50 4.90 -4.43
C GLU A 124 -37.04 4.19 -3.18
#